data_AF-A0A354T6X0-F1
#
_entry.id   AF-A0A354T6X0-F1
#
_cell.length_a   1.000
_cell.length_b   1.000
_cell.length_c   1.000
_cell.angle_alpha   90.00
_cell.angle_beta   90.00
_cell.angle_gamma   90.00
#
_symmetry.space_group_name_H-M   'P 1'
#
loop_
_entity.id
_entity.type
_entity.pdbx_description
1 polymer ?
#
loop_
_entity_poly.entity_id
_entity_poly.type
_entity_poly.pdbx_seq_one_letter_code
_entity_poly.pdbx_strand_id
1 'polypeptide(L)'
;MRLFAILALIASRLLSRRRQTESQVSPFIGNPFSDMSALDGAQAFPDTCAIKAQEVILQQFFNADFDESKLRQAAFENGWYNPGEGTPCEHVGRLLEQAGIPISQKISGFAELNGCRRWQ
;
A
#
# COMPACT_ATOMS: atom_id res chain seq x y z
N MET A 1 -31.41 -50.30 -25.44
CA MET A 1 -31.53 -49.60 -24.14
C MET A 1 -30.26 -48.85 -23.69
N ARG A 2 -29.14 -48.83 -24.45
CA ARG A 2 -27.89 -48.15 -24.03
C ARG A 2 -27.73 -46.70 -24.52
N LEU A 3 -28.59 -46.21 -25.41
CA LEU A 3 -28.51 -44.86 -25.98
C LEU A 3 -29.02 -43.76 -25.03
N PHE A 4 -30.00 -44.07 -24.17
CA PHE A 4 -30.58 -43.11 -23.22
C PHE A 4 -29.63 -42.75 -22.06
N ALA A 5 -28.72 -43.65 -21.68
CA ALA A 5 -27.78 -43.41 -20.57
C ALA A 5 -26.70 -42.37 -20.92
N ILE A 6 -26.27 -42.30 -22.18
CA ILE A 6 -25.23 -41.37 -22.63
C ILE A 6 -25.77 -39.95 -22.70
N LEU A 7 -27.02 -39.77 -23.14
CA LEU A 7 -27.71 -38.47 -23.17
C LEU A 7 -27.89 -37.90 -21.75
N ALA A 8 -28.23 -38.73 -20.77
CA ALA A 8 -28.35 -38.32 -19.37
C ALA A 8 -27.01 -37.87 -18.75
N LEU A 9 -25.90 -38.53 -19.09
CA LEU A 9 -24.55 -38.15 -18.63
C LEU A 9 -24.07 -36.82 -19.24
N ILE A 10 -24.42 -36.54 -20.49
CA ILE A 10 -24.08 -35.27 -21.16
C ILE A 10 -24.93 -34.12 -20.58
N ALA A 11 -26.23 -34.34 -20.35
CA ALA A 11 -27.11 -33.35 -19.70
C ALA A 11 -26.67 -33.03 -18.26
N SER A 12 -26.23 -34.05 -17.51
CA SER A 12 -25.70 -33.90 -16.15
C SER A 12 -24.37 -33.13 -16.11
N ARG A 13 -23.51 -33.27 -17.14
CA ARG A 13 -22.28 -32.48 -17.27
C ARG A 13 -22.53 -31.03 -17.69
N LEU A 14 -23.59 -30.75 -18.45
CA LEU A 14 -23.95 -29.39 -18.89
C LEU A 14 -24.66 -28.58 -17.79
N LEU A 15 -25.40 -29.23 -16.89
CA LEU A 15 -26.03 -28.59 -15.73
C LEU A 15 -25.09 -28.43 -14.52
N SER A 16 -23.98 -29.17 -14.48
CA SER A 16 -22.97 -29.04 -13.41
C SER A 16 -21.99 -27.87 -13.63
N ARG A 17 -21.96 -27.25 -14.81
CA ARG A 17 -21.06 -26.11 -15.13
C ARG A 17 -21.67 -24.72 -14.91
N ARG A 18 -22.79 -24.62 -14.18
CA ARG A 18 -23.33 -23.36 -13.64
C ARG A 18 -23.47 -23.39 -12.12
N ARG A 19 -22.42 -23.82 -11.42
CA ARG A 19 -22.13 -23.28 -10.09
C ARG A 19 -20.88 -22.42 -10.23
N GLN A 20 -21.04 -21.31 -10.95
CA GLN A 20 -20.11 -20.20 -10.78
C GLN A 20 -20.22 -19.84 -9.31
N THR A 21 -19.10 -20.01 -8.63
CA THR A 21 -18.80 -19.43 -7.33
C THR A 21 -19.21 -17.97 -7.37
N GLU A 22 -20.42 -17.66 -6.90
CA GLU A 22 -20.66 -16.38 -6.26
C GLU A 22 -19.67 -16.32 -5.11
N SER A 23 -18.49 -15.76 -5.39
CA SER A 23 -17.59 -15.33 -4.34
C SER A 23 -18.39 -14.34 -3.52
N GLN A 24 -18.75 -14.75 -2.31
CA GLN A 24 -19.29 -13.87 -1.29
C GLN A 24 -18.27 -12.74 -1.10
N VAL A 25 -18.43 -11.65 -1.83
CA VAL A 25 -17.69 -10.42 -1.58
C VAL A 25 -18.29 -9.88 -0.30
N SER A 26 -17.70 -10.25 0.83
CA SER A 26 -17.99 -9.57 2.08
C SER A 26 -17.77 -8.07 1.85
N PRO A 27 -18.63 -7.18 2.38
CA PRO A 27 -18.43 -5.73 2.31
C PRO A 27 -17.08 -5.27 2.90
N PHE A 28 -16.38 -6.18 3.56
CA PHE A 28 -15.01 -6.05 4.01
C PHE A 28 -14.05 -6.09 2.82
N ILE A 29 -13.63 -4.90 2.36
CA ILE A 29 -12.58 -4.72 1.36
C ILE A 29 -11.23 -4.74 2.09
N GLY A 30 -10.36 -5.68 1.72
CA GLY A 30 -9.04 -5.87 2.33
C GLY A 30 -9.03 -6.89 3.47
N ASN A 31 -7.84 -7.30 3.92
CA ASN A 31 -7.68 -8.11 5.13
C ASN A 31 -6.52 -7.55 5.95
N PRO A 32 -6.78 -6.78 7.02
CA PRO A 32 -5.74 -6.07 7.75
C PRO A 32 -4.69 -7.02 8.34
N PHE A 33 -5.07 -8.25 8.70
CA PHE A 33 -4.11 -9.23 9.22
C PHE A 33 -3.19 -9.79 8.13
N SER A 34 -3.71 -9.94 6.90
CA SER A 34 -2.90 -10.33 5.75
C SER A 34 -2.08 -9.15 5.21
N ASP A 35 -2.67 -7.96 5.15
CA ASP A 35 -2.04 -6.75 4.61
C ASP A 35 -0.97 -6.20 5.56
N MET A 36 -1.10 -6.45 6.87
CA MET A 36 -0.04 -6.15 7.85
C MET A 36 1.24 -6.94 7.57
N SER A 37 1.17 -8.10 6.93
CA SER A 37 2.37 -8.84 6.51
C SER A 37 3.04 -8.26 5.26
N ALA A 38 2.35 -7.40 4.50
CA ALA A 38 2.91 -6.69 3.35
C ALA A 38 3.66 -5.41 3.76
N LEU A 39 3.42 -4.90 4.97
CA LEU A 39 4.31 -3.95 5.62
C LEU A 39 5.34 -4.76 6.43
N ASP A 40 6.59 -4.82 5.98
CA ASP A 40 7.69 -5.40 6.77
C ASP A 40 7.98 -4.53 8.00
N GLY A 41 7.13 -4.70 9.03
CA GLY A 41 7.25 -4.07 10.32
C GLY A 41 6.50 -2.75 10.49
N ALA A 42 6.20 -2.44 11.75
CA ALA A 42 5.78 -1.11 12.18
C ALA A 42 6.94 -0.11 12.04
N GLN A 43 6.62 1.17 11.95
CA GLN A 43 7.61 2.25 12.05
C GLN A 43 8.47 2.09 13.32
N ALA A 44 9.78 2.29 13.21
CA ALA A 44 10.69 2.17 14.35
C ALA A 44 10.56 3.38 15.31
N PHE A 45 10.14 4.53 14.80
CA PHE A 45 9.97 5.77 15.55
C PHE A 45 8.53 6.31 15.44
N PRO A 46 8.01 7.02 16.45
CA PRO A 46 6.61 7.47 16.47
C PRO A 46 6.27 8.50 15.38
N ASP A 47 7.28 9.19 14.85
CA ASP A 47 7.20 10.34 13.96
C ASP A 47 7.76 10.06 12.55
N THR A 48 8.07 8.80 12.24
CA THR A 48 8.65 8.39 10.94
C THR A 48 7.64 7.78 9.98
N CYS A 49 6.33 7.97 10.19
CA CYS A 49 5.28 7.35 9.38
C CYS A 49 5.44 7.62 7.87
N ALA A 50 5.81 8.85 7.51
CA ALA A 50 6.09 9.23 6.13
C ALA A 50 7.33 8.52 5.57
N ILE A 51 8.40 8.42 6.37
CA ILE A 51 9.66 7.76 5.98
C ILE A 51 9.45 6.26 5.83
N LYS A 52 8.71 5.61 6.73
CA LYS A 52 8.38 4.19 6.64
C LYS A 52 7.53 3.90 5.40
N ALA A 53 6.56 4.75 5.08
CA ALA A 53 5.78 4.61 3.85
C ALA A 53 6.66 4.74 2.58
N GLN A 54 7.61 5.67 2.57
CA GLN A 54 8.57 5.82 1.48
C GLN A 54 9.53 4.62 1.39
N GLU A 55 9.98 4.08 2.51
CA GLU A 55 10.81 2.87 2.57
C GLU A 55 10.14 1.69 1.87
N VAL A 56 8.87 1.43 2.18
CA VAL A 56 8.10 0.33 1.56
C VAL A 56 8.02 0.52 0.04
N ILE A 57 7.79 1.74 -0.44
CA ILE A 57 7.77 2.04 -1.87
C ILE A 57 9.14 1.80 -2.50
N LEU A 58 10.23 2.23 -1.85
CA LEU A 58 11.60 2.02 -2.34
C LEU A 58 11.95 0.53 -2.40
N GLN A 59 11.60 -0.22 -1.36
CA GLN A 59 11.80 -1.67 -1.31
C GLN A 59 11.05 -2.39 -2.43
N GLN A 60 9.79 -2.02 -2.68
CA GLN A 60 9.00 -2.59 -3.76
C GLN A 60 9.51 -2.19 -5.15
N PHE A 61 9.98 -0.95 -5.32
CA PHE A 61 10.43 -0.45 -6.62
C PHE A 61 11.79 -1.00 -7.03
N PHE A 62 12.74 -1.09 -6.09
CA PHE A 62 14.09 -1.59 -6.34
C PHE A 62 14.27 -3.08 -6.03
N ASN A 63 13.26 -3.72 -5.42
CA ASN A 63 13.32 -5.09 -4.93
C ASN A 63 14.57 -5.34 -4.05
N ALA A 64 14.82 -4.42 -3.12
CA ALA A 64 15.99 -4.38 -2.25
C ALA A 64 15.62 -3.85 -0.86
N ASP A 65 16.31 -4.32 0.18
CA ASP A 65 16.07 -3.84 1.54
C ASP A 65 16.69 -2.46 1.78
N PHE A 66 15.85 -1.52 2.20
CA PHE A 66 16.26 -0.23 2.75
C PHE A 66 16.15 -0.26 4.28
N ASP A 67 16.92 0.63 4.92
CA ASP A 67 16.94 0.78 6.39
C ASP A 67 16.32 2.13 6.75
N GLU A 68 15.19 2.10 7.47
CA GLU A 68 14.47 3.25 7.99
C GLU A 68 15.39 4.25 8.69
N SER A 69 16.39 3.77 9.45
CA SER A 69 17.32 4.64 10.18
C SER A 69 18.17 5.49 9.24
N LYS A 70 18.60 4.93 8.10
CA LYS A 70 19.38 5.65 7.08
C LYS A 70 18.52 6.63 6.30
N LEU A 71 17.30 6.24 5.95
CA LEU A 71 16.35 7.12 5.27
C LEU A 71 15.97 8.30 6.17
N ARG A 72 15.75 8.05 7.46
CA ARG A 72 15.51 9.09 8.48
C ARG A 72 16.69 10.04 8.60
N GLN A 73 17.91 9.52 8.66
CA GLN A 73 19.12 10.34 8.72
C GLN A 73 19.27 11.20 7.45
N ALA A 74 19.06 10.64 6.26
CA ALA A 74 19.11 11.38 5.01
C ALA A 74 18.03 12.48 4.94
N ALA A 75 16.81 12.19 5.40
CA ALA A 75 15.75 13.18 5.47
C ALA A 75 16.05 14.30 6.49
N PHE A 76 16.65 13.97 7.62
CA PHE A 76 17.09 14.95 8.63
C PHE A 76 18.18 15.89 8.06
N GLU A 77 19.20 15.32 7.41
CA GLU A 77 20.32 16.09 6.84
C GLU A 77 19.89 17.06 5.74
N ASN A 78 18.86 16.69 4.97
CA ASN A 78 18.31 17.55 3.92
C ASN A 78 17.20 18.50 4.41
N GLY A 79 16.89 18.51 5.72
CA GLY A 79 15.85 19.35 6.30
C GLY A 79 14.42 18.95 5.91
N TRP A 80 14.22 17.71 5.46
CA TRP A 80 12.92 17.16 5.07
C TRP A 80 12.17 16.52 6.23
N TYR A 81 12.85 16.25 7.33
CA TYR A 81 12.29 15.62 8.52
C TYR A 81 12.85 16.25 9.78
N ASN A 82 11.97 16.53 10.74
CA ASN A 82 12.32 17.01 12.06
C ASN A 82 11.89 15.99 13.13
N PRO A 83 12.81 15.53 14.00
CA PRO A 83 12.46 14.66 15.11
C PRO A 83 11.38 15.28 16.01
N GLY A 84 10.29 14.56 16.22
CA GLY A 84 9.13 14.97 17.01
C GLY A 84 8.02 15.71 16.24
N GLU A 85 8.32 16.25 15.05
CA GLU A 85 7.33 16.90 14.17
C GLU A 85 6.99 16.03 12.95
N GLY A 86 7.93 15.19 12.51
CA GLY A 86 7.78 14.33 11.34
C GLY A 86 8.22 15.00 10.04
N THR A 87 7.66 14.54 8.92
CA THR A 87 7.96 15.04 7.57
C THR A 87 6.84 15.99 7.13
N PRO A 88 7.14 17.27 6.85
CA PRO A 88 6.16 18.20 6.28
C PRO A 88 5.59 17.70 4.96
N CYS A 89 4.34 18.03 4.64
CA CYS A 89 3.64 17.52 3.45
C CYS A 89 4.38 17.83 2.14
N GLU A 90 5.01 18.99 2.06
CA GLU A 90 5.87 19.46 0.96
C GLU A 90 7.16 18.61 0.77
N HIS A 91 7.48 17.75 1.73
CA HIS A 91 8.68 16.94 1.77
C HIS A 91 8.42 15.42 1.70
N VAL A 92 7.15 14.98 1.74
CA VAL A 92 6.73 13.55 1.70
C VAL A 92 7.11 12.82 0.40
N GLY A 93 7.57 13.49 -0.65
CA GLY A 93 8.09 12.84 -1.86
C GLY A 93 9.60 12.94 -2.06
N ARG A 94 10.33 13.67 -1.22
CA ARG A 94 11.73 14.04 -1.51
C ARG A 94 12.70 12.87 -1.50
N LEU A 95 12.50 11.89 -0.60
CA LEU A 95 13.31 10.67 -0.58
C LEU A 95 13.11 9.81 -1.84
N LEU A 96 11.89 9.78 -2.39
CA LEU A 96 11.58 9.05 -3.63
C LEU A 96 12.18 9.78 -4.85
N GLU A 97 12.07 11.11 -4.88
CA GLU A 97 12.67 11.94 -5.92
C GLU A 97 14.20 11.82 -5.94
N GLN A 98 14.84 11.81 -4.77
CA GLN A 98 16.29 11.58 -4.64
C GLN A 98 16.70 10.18 -5.14
N ALA A 99 15.83 9.17 -4.97
CA ALA A 99 16.06 7.84 -5.52
C ALA A 99 15.82 7.74 -7.03
N GLY A 100 15.41 8.82 -7.70
CA GLY A 100 15.15 8.86 -9.14
C GLY A 100 13.75 8.40 -9.54
N ILE A 101 12.82 8.26 -8.59
CA ILE A 101 11.43 7.91 -8.87
C ILE A 101 10.66 9.20 -9.20
N PRO A 102 9.99 9.29 -10.37
CA PRO A 102 9.21 10.46 -10.71
C PRO A 102 8.01 10.58 -9.77
N ILE A 103 7.85 11.75 -9.14
CA ILE A 103 6.77 12.03 -8.20
C ILE A 103 5.79 13.08 -8.75
N SER A 104 4.52 12.94 -8.40
CA SER A 104 3.53 14.01 -8.54
C SER A 104 2.95 14.29 -7.17
N GLN A 105 3.17 15.49 -6.65
CA GLN A 105 2.58 15.92 -5.38
C GLN A 105 1.46 16.90 -5.66
N LYS A 106 0.31 16.67 -5.02
CA LYS A 106 -0.84 17.58 -5.04
C LYS A 106 -1.16 17.95 -3.61
N ILE A 107 -0.89 19.19 -3.27
CA ILE A 107 -1.31 19.78 -2.00
C ILE A 107 -2.72 20.30 -2.25
N SER A 108 -3.75 19.61 -1.74
CA SER A 108 -5.12 20.13 -1.84
C SER A 108 -5.29 21.31 -0.87
N GLY A 109 -6.06 22.31 -1.30
CA GLY A 109 -6.06 23.69 -0.76
C GLY A 109 -6.46 23.90 0.71
N PHE A 110 -6.56 22.86 1.53
CA PHE A 110 -6.66 23.02 2.98
C PHE A 110 -5.29 23.23 3.66
N ALA A 111 -4.19 22.86 3.00
CA ALA A 111 -2.83 23.05 3.51
C ALA A 111 -2.18 24.39 3.09
N GLU A 112 -2.81 25.15 2.19
CA GLU A 112 -2.25 26.41 1.68
C GLU A 112 -2.38 27.58 2.66
N LEU A 113 -3.30 27.50 3.63
CA LEU A 113 -3.52 28.61 4.57
C LEU A 113 -2.74 28.50 5.88
N ASN A 114 -2.32 27.30 6.30
CA ASN A 114 -1.45 27.10 7.46
C ASN A 114 -0.86 25.70 7.37
N GLY A 115 0.47 25.60 7.19
CA GLY A 115 1.19 24.32 7.12
C GLY A 115 0.72 23.32 8.17
N CYS A 116 0.65 22.04 7.76
CA CYS A 116 0.09 20.88 8.45
C CYS A 116 0.20 20.93 9.99
N ARG A 117 -0.70 21.68 10.63
CA ARG A 117 -0.89 21.71 12.07
C ARG A 117 -2.32 21.36 12.35
N ARG A 118 -2.48 20.24 13.04
CA ARG A 118 -3.66 19.83 13.82
C ARG A 118 -4.70 19.01 13.06
N TRP A 119 -4.41 17.72 12.93
CA TRP A 119 -5.46 16.69 12.94
C TRP A 119 -5.99 16.59 14.38
N GLN A 120 -7.12 17.25 14.64
CA GLN A 120 -8.00 17.03 15.81
C GLN A 120 -9.30 16.39 15.33
#